data_AF-A0A2A2W4V9-F1
#
_entry.id   AF-A0A2A2W4V9-F1
#
_cell.length_a   1.000
_cell.length_b   1.000
_cell.length_c   1.000
_cell.angle_alpha   90.00
_cell.angle_beta   90.00
_cell.angle_gamma   90.00
#
_symmetry.space_group_name_H-M   'P 1'
#
loop_
_entity.id
_entity.type
_entity.pdbx_description
1 polymer ?
#
loop_
_entity_poly.entity_id
_entity_poly.type
_entity_poly.pdbx_seq_one_letter_code
_entity_poly.pdbx_strand_id
1 'polypeptide(L)' 'MPGVLDRNTGAVSTSKATTPHVDDMLDDLAELVLSKGGEVIIVPKERMPTNSGLAAIYRF' A
#
# COMPACT_ATOMS: atom_id res chain seq x y z
N MET A 1 -6.98 2.19 -1.50
CA MET A 1 -6.93 3.48 -2.20
C MET A 1 -6.74 3.24 -3.69
N PRO A 2 -7.52 3.86 -4.59
CA PRO A 2 -7.36 3.64 -6.03
C PRO A 2 -6.05 4.23 -6.57
N GLY A 3 -5.29 3.43 -7.28
CA GLY A 3 -4.14 3.89 -8.07
C GLY A 3 -3.24 2.75 -8.51
N VAL A 4 -1.98 3.06 -8.80
CA VAL A 4 -1.02 2.09 -9.35
C VAL A 4 0.29 2.17 -8.57
N LEU A 5 0.80 0.99 -8.18
CA LEU A 5 2.14 0.80 -7.66
C LEU A 5 3.05 0.21 -8.76
N ASP A 6 4.14 0.89 -9.08
CA ASP A 6 5.22 0.29 -9.86
C ASP A 6 6.00 -0.70 -8.97
N ARG A 7 5.87 -2.00 -9.26
CA ARG A 7 6.49 -3.07 -8.45
C ARG A 7 8.02 -3.13 -8.56
N ASN A 8 8.61 -2.49 -9.57
CA ASN A 8 10.06 -2.46 -9.74
C ASN A 8 10.69 -1.28 -9.00
N THR A 9 10.03 -0.11 -9.04
CA THR A 9 10.58 1.14 -8.48
C THR A 9 9.99 1.51 -7.12
N GLY A 10 8.82 0.98 -6.77
CA GLY A 10 8.04 1.39 -5.60
C GLY A 10 7.28 2.71 -5.79
N ALA A 11 7.29 3.29 -7.00
CA ALA A 11 6.59 4.54 -7.28
C ALA A 11 5.08 4.37 -7.21
N VAL A 12 4.40 5.35 -6.60
CA VAL A 12 2.95 5.35 -6.39
C VAL A 12 2.28 6.47 -7.18
N SER A 13 1.22 6.15 -7.91
CA SER A 13 0.37 7.13 -8.60
C SER A 13 -1.10 6.94 -8.23
N THR A 14 -1.69 7.96 -7.58
CA THR A 14 -3.11 7.94 -7.20
C THR A 14 -4.00 8.13 -8.42
N SER A 15 -5.09 7.38 -8.50
CA SER A 15 -6.09 7.50 -9.56
C SER A 15 -7.48 7.75 -9.00
N LYS A 16 -8.43 8.11 -9.87
CA LYS A 16 -9.84 8.16 -9.49
C LYS A 16 -10.39 6.75 -9.37
N ALA A 17 -11.28 6.52 -8.40
CA ALA A 17 -11.97 5.23 -8.24
C ALA A 17 -12.79 4.81 -9.48
N THR A 18 -13.14 5.76 -10.34
CA THR A 18 -13.88 5.53 -11.59
C THR A 18 -12.99 5.09 -12.76
N THR A 19 -11.68 5.06 -12.59
CA THR A 19 -10.76 4.65 -13.65
C THR A 19 -10.83 3.12 -13.80
N PRO A 20 -11.15 2.60 -15.00
CA PRO A 20 -11.16 1.16 -15.25
C PRO A 20 -9.78 0.53 -15.00
N HIS A 21 -9.76 -0.69 -14.45
CA HIS A 21 -8.54 -1.46 -14.18
C HIS A 21 -7.57 -0.84 -13.16
N VAL A 22 -8.05 0.09 -12.34
CA VAL A 22 -7.31 0.60 -11.18
C VAL A 22 -7.71 -0.21 -9.96
N ASP A 23 -6.71 -0.83 -9.33
CA ASP A 23 -6.87 -1.63 -8.12
C ASP A 23 -6.54 -0.83 -6.84
N ASP A 24 -6.58 -1.50 -5.68
CA ASP A 24 -6.19 -0.93 -4.40
C ASP A 24 -4.66 -0.96 -4.20
N MET A 25 -4.05 0.24 -4.19
CA MET A 25 -2.62 0.40 -3.98
C MET A 25 -2.11 -0.12 -2.62
N LEU A 26 -2.97 -0.16 -1.60
CA LEU A 26 -2.60 -0.69 -0.29
C LEU A 26 -2.45 -2.21 -0.33
N ASP A 27 -3.28 -2.88 -1.14
CA ASP A 27 -3.20 -4.32 -1.35
C ASP A 27 -1.95 -4.67 -2.16
N ASP A 28 -1.73 -3.97 -3.27
CA ASP A 28 -0.50 -4.09 -4.08
C ASP A 28 0.79 -3.92 -3.26
N LEU A 29 0.80 -2.94 -2.36
CA LEU A 29 1.95 -2.70 -1.49
C LEU A 29 2.12 -3.82 -0.45
N ALA A 30 1.02 -4.34 0.10
CA ALA A 30 1.07 -5.48 1.01
C ALA A 30 1.63 -6.72 0.32
N GLU A 31 1.17 -7.04 -0.90
CA GLU A 31 1.71 -8.13 -1.72
C GLU A 31 3.22 -7.96 -1.96
N LEU A 32 3.66 -6.75 -2.30
CA LEU A 32 5.07 -6.47 -2.54
C LEU A 32 5.90 -6.70 -1.27
N VAL A 33 5.47 -6.19 -0.11
CA VAL A 33 6.16 -6.38 1.17
C VAL A 33 6.29 -7.88 1.50
N LEU A 34 5.20 -8.64 1.37
CA LEU A 34 5.19 -10.09 1.62
C LEU A 34 6.14 -10.82 0.65
N SER A 35 6.13 -10.46 -0.64
CA SER A 35 7.02 -11.08 -1.65
C SER A 35 8.51 -10.85 -1.36
N LYS A 36 8.85 -9.79 -0.61
CA LYS A 36 10.23 -9.42 -0.22
C LYS A 36 10.61 -9.91 1.17
N GLY A 37 9.76 -10.74 1.79
CA GLY A 37 9.97 -11.33 3.12
C GLY A 37 9.73 -10.36 4.28
N GLY A 38 9.00 -9.27 4.04
CA GLY A 38 8.53 -8.37 5.09
C GLY A 38 7.25 -8.87 5.76
N GLU A 39 6.80 -8.14 6.78
CA GLU A 39 5.58 -8.43 7.52
C GLU A 39 4.51 -7.37 7.25
N VAL A 40 3.25 -7.80 7.16
CA VAL A 40 2.08 -6.92 7.02
C VAL A 40 1.14 -7.19 8.18
N ILE A 41 0.79 -6.14 8.92
CA ILE A 41 -0.10 -6.21 10.09
C ILE A 41 -1.32 -5.32 9.82
N ILE A 42 -2.52 -5.90 9.89
CA ILE A 42 -3.78 -5.17 9.80
C ILE A 42 -4.21 -4.80 11.22
N VAL A 43 -4.49 -3.52 11.46
CA VAL A 43 -4.94 -3.03 12.76
C VAL A 43 -6.24 -2.22 12.65
N PRO A 44 -7.06 -2.17 13.71
CA PRO A 44 -8.19 -1.23 13.78
C PRO A 44 -7.74 0.22 13.64
N LYS A 45 -8.65 1.09 13.20
CA LYS A 45 -8.38 2.53 12.98
C LYS A 45 -7.81 3.22 14.22
N GLU A 46 -8.28 2.84 15.40
CA GLU A 46 -7.88 3.43 16.69
C GLU A 46 -6.42 3.09 17.05
N ARG A 47 -5.85 2.07 16.42
CA ARG A 47 -4.45 1.63 16.62
C ARG A 47 -3.53 2.04 15.47
N MET A 48 -4.05 2.68 14.42
CA MET A 48 -3.20 3.19 13.36
C MET A 48 -2.37 4.36 13.89
N PRO A 49 -1.03 4.32 13.75
CA PRO A 49 -0.16 5.39 14.25
C PRO A 49 -0.19 6.64 13.36
N THR A 50 -0.95 6.61 12.27
CA THR A 50 -1.03 7.63 11.23
C THR A 50 -2.48 7.87 10.81
N ASN A 51 -2.72 9.02 10.16
CA ASN A 51 -4.04 9.36 9.59
C ASN A 51 -4.21 8.85 8.15
N SER A 52 -3.11 8.57 7.45
CA SER A 52 -3.11 7.81 6.19
C SER A 52 -3.27 6.35 6.55
N GLY A 53 -4.14 5.58 5.88
CA GLY A 53 -4.41 4.16 6.19
C GLY A 53 -3.23 3.19 6.02
N LEU A 54 -1.99 3.68 6.07
CA LEU A 54 -0.73 2.98 5.96
C LEU A 54 0.29 3.61 6.92
N ALA A 55 1.11 2.76 7.52
CA ALA A 55 2.38 3.12 8.13
C ALA A 55 3.40 2.03 7.76
N ALA A 56 4.68 2.40 7.62
CA ALA A 56 5.74 1.48 7.24
C ALA A 56 7.00 1.73 8.07
N ILE A 57 7.71 0.65 8.39
CA ILE A 57 9.06 0.69 8.94
C ILE A 57 9.99 0.21 7.83
N TYR A 58 10.88 1.10 7.38
CA TYR A 58 11.79 0.81 6.27
C TYR A 58 13.06 0.13 6.76
N ARG A 59 13.55 -0.80 5.94
CA ARG A 59 14.92 -1.31 6.06
C ARG A 59 15.81 -0.45 5.16
N PHE A 60 16.58 0.43 5.79
CA PHE A 60 17.60 1.31 5.20
C PHE A 60 17.08 2.40 4.25
#